data_AF-A0A935AJ35-F1
#
_entry.id   AF-A0A935AJ35-F1
#
_cell.length_a   1.000
_cell.length_b   1.000
_cell.length_c   1.000
_cell.angle_alpha   90.00
_cell.angle_beta   90.00
_cell.angle_gamma   90.00
#
_symmetry.space_group_name_H-M   'P 1'
#
loop_
_entity.id
_entity.type
_entity.pdbx_description
1 polymer ?
#
loop_
_entity_poly.entity_id
_entity_poly.type
_entity_poly.pdbx_seq_one_letter_code
_entity_poly.pdbx_strand_id
1 'polypeptide(L)'
;MNNHWILYIFFAFLSLSCKQKPPDGNYCAKVIYSKPGAKKPVYEMMIVEVKDNQLTDILFPDEHSDTSAIKPVVIPLDGKLTVLSLSGQVYKIEMKGAPEKCISGSKTKSKKSSNAESTQCKGKSKDGKRCQRMTDNKNGLCWQHDGK
;
A
#
# COMPACT_ATOMS: atom_id res chain seq x y z
N MET A 1 -20.75 12.84 -66.89
CA MET A 1 -21.73 12.40 -65.87
C MET A 1 -20.91 11.90 -64.67
N ASN A 2 -20.58 12.82 -63.76
CA ASN A 2 -21.19 13.01 -62.43
C ASN A 2 -20.59 12.04 -61.40
N ASN A 3 -20.20 12.41 -60.18
CA ASN A 3 -19.98 13.69 -59.51
C ASN A 3 -19.18 13.37 -58.24
N HIS A 4 -18.41 14.34 -57.76
CA HIS A 4 -17.83 14.37 -56.41
C HIS A 4 -18.88 14.19 -55.30
N TRP A 5 -18.37 13.88 -54.10
CA TRP A 5 -18.89 14.27 -52.78
C TRP A 5 -19.64 13.16 -52.01
N ILE A 6 -19.08 12.70 -50.88
CA ILE A 6 -19.66 12.84 -49.53
C ILE A 6 -18.92 12.00 -48.46
N LEU A 7 -18.39 12.74 -47.48
CA LEU A 7 -18.15 12.46 -46.06
C LEU A 7 -17.17 11.31 -45.67
N TYR A 8 -15.99 11.60 -45.14
CA TYR A 8 -15.79 12.12 -43.76
C TYR A 8 -16.76 11.51 -42.73
N ILE A 9 -16.52 10.26 -42.35
CA ILE A 9 -16.88 9.77 -41.01
C ILE A 9 -15.59 9.19 -40.40
N PHE A 10 -14.76 10.04 -39.80
CA PHE A 10 -14.82 10.28 -38.35
C PHE A 10 -14.70 8.99 -37.51
N PHE A 11 -13.89 8.01 -37.92
CA PHE A 11 -13.23 7.13 -36.94
C PHE A 11 -11.97 7.83 -36.37
N ALA A 12 -12.18 9.07 -35.90
CA ALA A 12 -11.46 9.52 -34.74
C ALA A 12 -11.96 8.65 -33.58
N PHE A 13 -11.43 7.42 -33.48
CA PHE A 13 -11.25 6.78 -32.19
C PHE A 13 -10.28 7.69 -31.45
N LEU A 14 -10.82 8.80 -30.95
CA LEU A 14 -10.39 9.46 -29.75
C LEU A 14 -10.30 8.34 -28.73
N SER A 15 -9.14 7.71 -28.66
CA SER A 15 -8.63 7.15 -27.43
C SER A 15 -8.53 8.34 -26.47
N LEU A 16 -9.69 8.75 -25.94
CA LEU A 16 -9.77 9.19 -24.57
C LEU A 16 -9.17 8.01 -23.80
N SER A 17 -7.85 8.03 -23.66
CA SER A 17 -7.17 7.43 -22.53
C SER A 17 -7.71 8.18 -21.30
N CYS A 18 -8.95 7.88 -20.94
CA CYS A 18 -9.45 8.09 -19.61
C CYS A 18 -8.41 7.43 -18.73
N LYS A 19 -7.65 8.25 -18.00
CA LYS A 19 -6.73 7.76 -17.00
C LYS A 19 -7.59 7.12 -15.92
N GLN A 20 -7.90 5.83 -16.11
CA GLN A 20 -8.80 5.09 -15.25
C GLN A 20 -8.15 4.96 -13.88
N LYS A 21 -8.95 5.17 -12.83
CA LYS A 21 -8.52 4.96 -11.45
C LYS A 21 -8.07 3.49 -11.31
N PRO A 22 -6.99 3.19 -10.57
CA PRO A 22 -6.64 1.82 -10.25
C PRO A 22 -7.84 1.10 -9.61
N PRO A 23 -8.18 -0.11 -10.07
CA PRO A 23 -9.20 -0.91 -9.42
C PRO A 23 -8.78 -1.27 -7.99
N ASP A 24 -9.75 -1.59 -7.15
CA ASP A 24 -9.50 -2.04 -5.78
C ASP A 24 -8.65 -3.32 -5.77
N GLY A 25 -7.77 -3.44 -4.78
CA GLY A 25 -6.94 -4.61 -4.57
C GLY A 25 -5.52 -4.30 -4.13
N ASN A 26 -4.65 -5.30 -4.27
CA ASN A 26 -3.27 -5.27 -3.80
C ASN A 26 -2.31 -4.89 -4.93
N TYR A 27 -1.38 -3.99 -4.62
CA TYR A 27 -0.38 -3.51 -5.56
C TYR A 27 1.01 -3.60 -4.99
N CYS A 28 2.00 -3.77 -5.85
CA CYS A 28 3.39 -3.62 -5.47
C CYS A 28 3.76 -2.13 -5.49
N ALA A 29 4.42 -1.66 -4.44
CA ALA A 29 4.93 -0.30 -4.35
C ALA A 29 6.34 -0.27 -3.77
N LYS A 30 7.11 0.73 -4.20
CA LYS A 30 8.36 1.11 -3.53
C LYS A 30 8.01 2.04 -2.37
N VAL A 31 8.35 1.63 -1.16
CA VAL A 31 8.08 2.38 0.07
C VAL A 31 9.40 2.89 0.63
N ILE A 32 9.50 4.21 0.82
CA ILE A 32 10.67 4.87 1.39
C ILE A 32 10.26 5.45 2.74
N TYR A 33 10.97 5.05 3.80
CA TYR A 33 10.68 5.48 5.17
C TYR A 33 11.95 5.50 6.03
N SER A 34 11.95 6.30 7.09
CA SER A 34 13.05 6.34 8.06
C SER A 34 12.71 5.45 9.24
N LYS A 35 13.50 4.39 9.46
CA LYS A 35 13.39 3.58 10.68
C LYS A 35 13.80 4.44 11.89
N PRO A 36 13.16 4.28 13.07
CA PRO A 36 13.59 4.96 14.29
C PRO A 36 15.09 4.72 14.56
N GLY A 37 15.84 5.79 14.81
CA GLY A 37 17.29 5.72 15.03
C GLY A 37 18.15 5.54 13.76
N ALA A 38 17.56 5.42 12.57
CA ALA A 38 18.32 5.32 11.33
C ALA A 38 18.79 6.70 10.85
N LYS A 39 20.06 6.79 10.46
CA LYS A 39 20.66 8.01 9.88
C LYS A 39 20.21 8.28 8.44
N LYS A 40 19.65 7.28 7.76
CA LYS A 40 19.24 7.33 6.35
C LYS A 40 17.88 6.65 6.17
N PRO A 41 17.06 7.13 5.22
CA PRO A 41 15.84 6.43 4.85
C PRO A 41 16.18 5.07 4.23
N VAL A 42 15.30 4.11 4.47
CA VAL A 42 15.33 2.77 3.88
C VAL A 42 14.30 2.72 2.75
N TYR A 43 14.61 1.93 1.72
CA TYR A 43 13.68 1.64 0.64
C TYR A 43 13.40 0.14 0.62
N GLU A 44 12.14 -0.23 0.51
CA GLU A 44 11.69 -1.63 0.47
C GLU A 44 10.52 -1.76 -0.50
N MET A 45 10.42 -2.91 -1.17
CA MET A 45 9.29 -3.23 -2.04
C MET A 45 8.22 -3.91 -1.17
N MET A 46 7.04 -3.30 -1.10
CA MET A 46 5.95 -3.75 -0.23
C MET A 46 4.65 -3.86 -1.00
N ILE A 47 3.76 -4.72 -0.51
CA ILE A 47 2.39 -4.76 -1.00
C ILE A 47 1.62 -3.63 -0.32
N VAL A 48 0.80 -2.90 -1.06
CA VAL A 48 -0.11 -1.86 -0.56
C VAL A 48 -1.54 -2.18 -0.97
N GLU A 49 -2.49 -1.85 -0.11
CA GLU A 49 -3.91 -2.02 -0.39
C GLU A 49 -4.50 -0.74 -0.96
N VAL A 50 -5.28 -0.87 -2.03
CA VAL A 50 -6.03 0.21 -2.65
C VAL A 50 -7.50 -0.11 -2.60
N LYS A 51 -8.29 0.84 -2.09
CA LYS A 51 -9.75 0.78 -2.05
C LYS A 51 -10.35 2.14 -2.36
N ASP A 52 -11.35 2.20 -3.22
CA ASP A 52 -12.01 3.43 -3.63
C ASP A 52 -11.00 4.50 -4.14
N ASN A 53 -9.98 4.05 -4.90
CA ASN A 53 -8.86 4.87 -5.39
C ASN A 53 -8.00 5.53 -4.29
N GLN A 54 -8.04 4.98 -3.08
CA GLN A 54 -7.24 5.42 -1.95
C GLN A 54 -6.31 4.32 -1.51
N LEU A 55 -5.08 4.67 -1.18
CA LEU A 55 -4.16 3.78 -0.52
C LEU A 55 -4.57 3.70 0.96
N THR A 56 -5.01 2.53 1.39
CA THR A 56 -5.59 2.29 2.73
C THR A 56 -4.65 1.57 3.67
N ASP A 57 -3.71 0.77 3.14
CA ASP A 57 -2.76 0.03 3.96
C ASP A 57 -1.41 -0.22 3.29
N ILE A 58 -0.38 -0.50 4.09
CA ILE A 58 0.97 -0.90 3.68
C ILE A 58 1.32 -2.21 4.42
N LEU A 59 1.49 -3.29 3.67
CA LEU A 59 1.82 -4.61 4.21
C LEU A 59 3.34 -4.76 4.34
N PHE A 60 3.85 -4.56 5.56
CA PHE A 60 5.26 -4.73 5.89
C PHE A 60 5.60 -6.24 5.99
N PRO A 61 6.75 -6.69 5.43
CA PRO A 61 7.13 -8.10 5.42
C PRO A 61 7.59 -8.65 6.77
N ASP A 62 8.03 -7.77 7.68
CA ASP A 62 8.44 -8.13 9.03
C ASP A 62 7.33 -7.78 10.02
N GLU A 63 6.89 -8.75 10.84
CA GLU A 63 5.88 -8.57 11.92
C GLU A 63 6.24 -7.44 12.92
N HIS A 64 7.50 -6.98 12.88
CA HIS A 64 8.07 -5.98 13.78
C HIS A 64 8.04 -4.54 13.23
N SER A 65 7.68 -4.37 11.96
CA SER A 65 7.60 -3.06 11.31
C SER A 65 6.15 -2.63 11.16
N ASP A 66 5.50 -2.43 12.30
CA ASP A 66 4.35 -1.54 12.51
C ASP A 66 3.21 -1.59 11.47
N THR A 67 2.09 -2.18 11.91
CA THR A 67 0.71 -1.92 11.47
C THR A 67 0.35 -0.44 11.61
N SER A 68 1.05 0.39 10.86
CA SER A 68 0.83 1.82 10.80
C SER A 68 -0.46 2.02 10.04
N ALA A 69 -1.58 1.99 10.77
CA ALA A 69 -2.82 2.55 10.25
C ALA A 69 -2.44 3.91 9.65
N ILE A 70 -2.62 4.03 8.35
CA ILE A 70 -2.41 5.26 7.61
C ILE A 70 -3.76 5.90 7.41
N LYS A 71 -3.77 7.21 7.25
CA LYS A 71 -4.98 7.86 6.75
C LYS A 71 -5.13 7.46 5.28
N PRO A 72 -6.33 7.05 4.82
CA PRO A 72 -6.56 6.83 3.40
C PRO A 72 -6.13 8.05 2.58
N VAL A 73 -5.33 7.82 1.54
CA VAL A 73 -4.83 8.89 0.67
C VAL A 73 -5.16 8.56 -0.77
N VAL A 74 -5.77 9.52 -1.47
CA VAL A 74 -6.07 9.42 -2.90
C VAL A 74 -4.78 9.22 -3.70
N ILE A 75 -4.77 8.21 -4.57
CA ILE A 75 -3.61 7.92 -5.41
C ILE A 75 -3.60 8.87 -6.60
N PRO A 76 -2.52 9.68 -6.76
CA PRO A 76 -2.38 10.55 -7.92
C PRO A 76 -2.06 9.75 -9.18
N LEU A 77 -2.28 10.38 -10.33
CA LEU A 77 -2.13 9.76 -11.65
C LEU A 77 -0.70 9.29 -11.97
N ASP A 78 0.31 9.88 -11.32
CA ASP A 78 1.71 9.48 -11.48
C ASP A 78 2.12 8.35 -10.52
N GLY A 79 1.19 7.89 -9.67
CA GLY A 79 1.41 6.82 -8.69
C GLY A 79 2.35 7.18 -7.56
N LYS A 80 2.67 8.46 -7.34
CA LYS A 80 3.60 8.91 -6.29
C LYS A 80 2.87 9.67 -5.20
N LEU A 81 2.86 9.13 -3.99
CA LEU A 81 2.14 9.73 -2.87
C LEU A 81 2.99 9.71 -1.59
N THR A 82 2.69 10.66 -0.71
CA THR A 82 3.22 10.66 0.65
C THR A 82 2.08 10.38 1.60
N VAL A 83 2.24 9.37 2.45
CA VAL A 83 1.24 9.00 3.45
C VAL A 83 1.82 9.18 4.86
N LEU A 84 0.94 9.57 5.76
CA LEU A 84 1.21 9.72 7.18
C LEU A 84 0.50 8.60 7.91
N SER A 85 1.27 7.85 8.71
CA SER A 85 0.67 6.98 9.72
C SER A 85 0.01 7.79 10.83
N LEU A 86 -0.87 7.14 11.57
CA LEU A 86 -1.41 7.66 12.82
C LEU A 86 -0.32 7.93 13.88
N SER A 87 0.85 7.29 13.79
CA SER A 87 2.00 7.54 14.66
C SER A 87 2.90 8.70 14.19
N GLY A 88 2.56 9.35 13.08
CA GLY A 88 3.31 10.49 12.53
C GLY A 88 4.50 10.09 11.66
N GLN A 89 4.73 8.80 11.43
CA GLN A 89 5.71 8.31 10.46
C GLN A 89 5.29 8.69 9.03
N VAL A 90 6.25 9.20 8.27
CA VAL A 90 6.10 9.58 6.86
C VAL A 90 6.59 8.46 5.97
N TYR A 91 5.76 8.06 5.00
CA TYR A 91 6.10 7.11 3.96
C TYR A 91 5.97 7.77 2.60
N LYS A 92 7.00 7.67 1.77
CA LYS A 92 6.93 8.04 0.36
C LYS A 92 6.73 6.77 -0.45
N ILE A 93 5.61 6.72 -1.17
CA ILE A 93 5.15 5.55 -1.90
C ILE A 93 5.21 5.85 -3.39
N GLU A 94 5.74 4.90 -4.15
CA GLU A 94 5.71 4.90 -5.60
C GLU A 94 5.12 3.58 -6.08
N MET A 95 3.92 3.64 -6.68
CA MET A 95 3.21 2.48 -7.21
C MET A 95 4.01 1.85 -8.36
N LYS A 96 4.24 0.53 -8.30
CA LYS A 96 4.98 -0.24 -9.31
C LYS A 96 4.09 -1.16 -10.14
N GLY A 97 2.83 -1.35 -9.73
CA GLY A 97 1.82 -2.09 -10.46
C GLY A 97 1.44 -3.38 -9.75
N ALA A 98 1.31 -4.47 -10.51
CA ALA A 98 0.81 -5.75 -10.01
C ALA A 98 1.65 -6.31 -8.83
N PRO A 99 1.02 -6.99 -7.85
CA PRO A 99 1.65 -7.43 -6.60
C PRO A 99 2.79 -8.43 -6.82
N GLU A 100 2.80 -9.18 -7.93
CA GLU A 100 3.83 -10.15 -8.28
C GLU A 100 5.21 -9.50 -8.49
N LYS A 101 5.24 -8.21 -8.87
CA LYS A 101 6.49 -7.45 -9.01
C LYS A 101 7.26 -7.30 -7.70
N CYS A 102 6.58 -7.39 -6.57
CA CYS A 102 7.22 -7.38 -5.26
C CYS A 102 7.86 -8.74 -4.95
N ILE A 103 7.34 -9.83 -5.52
CA ILE A 103 7.84 -11.20 -5.32
C ILE A 103 9.05 -11.46 -6.23
N SER A 104 9.03 -10.99 -7.48
CA SER A 104 10.12 -11.21 -8.43
C SER A 104 11.38 -10.39 -8.16
N GLY A 105 11.28 -9.33 -7.36
CA GLY A 105 12.40 -8.44 -7.01
C GLY A 105 12.94 -8.59 -5.59
N SER A 106 12.28 -9.38 -4.73
CA SER A 106 12.62 -9.47 -3.31
C SER A 106 13.37 -10.76 -3.00
N LYS A 107 14.64 -10.65 -2.59
CA LYS A 107 15.37 -11.75 -1.93
C LYS A 107 14.82 -12.07 -0.53
N THR A 108 13.86 -11.30 -0.02
CA THR A 108 13.12 -11.62 1.21
C THR A 108 11.73 -12.10 0.83
N LYS A 109 11.47 -13.38 1.13
CA LYS A 109 10.16 -14.01 0.99
C LYS A 109 9.13 -13.17 1.75
N SER A 110 8.32 -12.38 1.03
CA SER A 110 7.02 -11.97 1.53
C SER A 110 6.22 -13.27 1.64
N LYS A 111 6.19 -13.86 2.85
CA LYS A 111 5.23 -14.90 3.14
C LYS A 111 3.86 -14.25 2.96
N LYS A 112 3.24 -14.60 1.85
CA LYS A 112 1.80 -14.62 1.62
C LYS A 112 1.06 -14.78 2.95
N SER A 113 0.59 -13.70 3.56
CA SER A 113 -0.43 -13.78 4.60
C SER A 113 -1.77 -13.91 3.87
N SER A 114 -1.98 -15.11 3.31
CA SER A 114 -3.31 -15.54 2.91
C SER A 114 -4.09 -15.83 4.20
N ASN A 115 -5.15 -15.07 4.48
CA ASN A 115 -6.20 -15.45 5.44
C ASN A 115 -5.72 -15.83 6.85
N ALA A 116 -4.78 -15.11 7.45
CA ALA A 116 -4.71 -15.10 8.91
C ALA A 116 -5.67 -14.02 9.40
N GLU A 117 -6.79 -14.40 10.03
CA GLU A 117 -7.67 -13.46 10.73
C GLU A 117 -6.81 -12.62 11.67
N SER A 118 -6.56 -11.36 11.30
CA SER A 118 -5.83 -10.46 12.19
C SER A 118 -6.72 -10.15 13.40
N THR A 119 -6.15 -10.26 14.60
CA THR A 119 -6.87 -10.08 15.86
C THR A 119 -6.33 -8.86 16.60
N GLN A 120 -7.13 -8.26 17.48
CA GLN A 120 -6.68 -7.11 18.25
C GLN A 120 -5.63 -7.52 19.30
N CYS A 121 -4.49 -6.82 19.29
CA CYS A 121 -3.39 -7.00 20.22
C CYS A 121 -3.85 -7.02 21.68
N LYS A 122 -3.36 -8.00 22.44
CA LYS A 122 -3.70 -8.23 23.84
C LYS A 122 -2.94 -7.35 24.83
N GLY A 123 -1.83 -6.75 24.42
CA GLY A 123 -1.01 -5.88 25.28
C GLY A 123 -1.70 -4.57 25.68
N LYS A 124 -1.15 -3.91 26.70
CA LYS A 124 -1.64 -2.64 27.25
C LYS A 124 -0.59 -1.54 27.09
N SER A 125 -1.02 -0.31 26.79
CA SER A 125 -0.15 0.87 26.79
C SER A 125 0.39 1.16 28.19
N LYS A 126 1.37 2.06 28.27
CA LYS A 126 1.91 2.55 29.56
C LYS A 126 0.82 3.12 30.47
N ASP A 127 -0.23 3.68 29.88
CA ASP A 127 -1.40 4.24 30.60
C ASP A 127 -2.48 3.17 30.90
N GLY A 128 -2.17 1.89 30.73
CA GLY A 128 -3.04 0.76 31.07
C GLY A 128 -4.17 0.46 30.06
N LYS A 129 -4.32 1.26 29.01
CA LYS A 129 -5.36 1.06 27.97
C LYS A 129 -4.98 -0.09 27.04
N ARG A 130 -5.98 -0.84 26.56
CA ARG A 130 -5.74 -1.93 25.60
C ARG A 130 -5.13 -1.38 24.31
N CYS A 131 -4.10 -2.05 23.80
CA CYS A 131 -3.47 -1.71 22.54
C CYS A 131 -4.48 -1.84 21.40
N GLN A 132 -4.58 -0.81 20.57
CA GLN A 132 -5.50 -0.78 19.43
C GLN A 132 -4.87 -1.31 18.14
N ARG A 133 -3.64 -1.85 18.21
CA ARG A 133 -2.99 -2.48 17.06
C ARG A 133 -3.62 -3.83 16.77
N MET A 134 -3.71 -4.17 15.49
CA MET A 134 -4.04 -5.53 15.04
C MET A 134 -2.77 -6.36 14.95
N THR A 135 -2.90 -7.68 15.05
CA THR A 135 -1.80 -8.63 14.93
C THR A 135 -2.31 -9.97 14.43
N ASP A 136 -1.56 -10.56 13.51
CA ASP A 136 -1.70 -11.94 13.06
C ASP A 136 -0.75 -12.90 13.81
N ASN A 137 0.00 -12.38 14.79
CA ASN A 137 0.87 -13.19 15.63
C ASN A 137 0.04 -14.14 16.49
N LYS A 138 0.45 -15.41 16.55
CA LYS A 138 -0.25 -16.48 17.28
C LYS A 138 -0.38 -16.22 18.78
N ASN A 139 0.55 -15.46 19.37
CA ASN A 139 0.46 -15.07 20.78
C ASN A 139 -0.62 -13.97 21.02
N GLY A 140 -1.12 -13.34 19.95
CA GLY A 140 -2.07 -12.23 20.01
C GLY A 140 -1.46 -10.94 20.56
N LEU A 141 -0.14 -10.78 20.52
CA LEU A 141 0.59 -9.57 20.91
C LEU A 141 1.22 -8.93 19.68
N CYS A 142 1.07 -7.62 19.55
CA CYS A 142 1.84 -6.89 18.55
C CYS A 142 3.30 -6.79 18.98
N TRP A 143 4.18 -6.50 18.03
CA TRP A 143 5.64 -6.39 18.24
C TRP A 143 6.07 -5.45 19.38
N GLN A 144 5.24 -4.50 19.81
CA GLN A 144 5.55 -3.64 20.97
C GLN A 144 5.37 -4.32 22.33
N HIS A 145 4.60 -5.40 22.33
CA HIS A 145 4.25 -6.19 23.51
C HIS A 145 4.77 -7.62 23.41
N ASP A 146 5.22 -8.07 22.23
CA ASP A 146 5.92 -9.33 22.09
C ASP A 146 7.35 -9.22 22.66
N GLY A 147 7.74 -10.17 23.51
CA GLY A 147 9.03 -10.13 24.21
C GLY A 147 9.12 -9.19 25.43
N LYS A 148 7.99 -8.75 26.00
CA LYS A 148 7.93 -8.04 27.28
C LYS A 148 7.20 -8.84 28.36
#